data_AF-A0A149U4U9-F1
#
_entry.id   AF-A0A149U4U9-F1
#
_cell.length_a   1.000
_cell.length_b   1.000
_cell.length_c   1.000
_cell.angle_alpha   90.00
_cell.angle_beta   90.00
_cell.angle_gamma   90.00
#
_symmetry.space_group_name_H-M   'P 1'
#
loop_
_entity.id
_entity.type
_entity.pdbx_description
1 polymer ?
#
loop_
_entity_poly.entity_id
_entity_poly.type
_entity_poly.pdbx_seq_one_letter_code
_entity_poly.pdbx_strand_id
1 'polypeptide(L)'
;MIQDMMNGGASVEETLKLWARSLRSAKDRMAPLFTQKRVVDSACAFLDILIGNEPRKTGWIRAEAAGDPGPWRQQALLGRGHWDADALRGVVRDYVIEHLGTEEGVQVIDETGFLKKGQASCGVGRQYTGSAGKITNCQIGVFGAYVSERGHAFIDRALYLPKDWTSKPERLKQAHVPDEVVFATKPALASMIIERSIEAGVPFRWVAADGGFNRSSQHL
;
A
#
# COMPACT_ATOMS: atom_id res chain seq x y z
N MET A 1 -12.77 -21.01 7.03
CA MET A 1 -12.85 -21.93 5.87
C MET A 1 -11.53 -22.12 5.14
N ILE A 2 -10.61 -21.14 5.07
CA ILE A 2 -9.26 -21.33 4.48
C ILE A 2 -8.26 -21.93 5.49
N GLN A 3 -8.42 -21.65 6.79
CA GLN A 3 -7.49 -22.13 7.81
C GLN A 3 -7.61 -23.63 8.13
N ASP A 4 -8.83 -24.18 8.15
CA ASP A 4 -9.04 -25.61 8.46
C ASP A 4 -8.46 -26.56 7.38
N MET A 5 -8.20 -26.06 6.17
CA MET A 5 -7.58 -26.84 5.10
C MET A 5 -6.05 -26.84 5.12
N MET A 6 -5.40 -26.04 5.98
CA MET A 6 -3.93 -26.05 6.10
C MET A 6 -3.40 -27.06 7.13
N ASN A 7 -4.29 -27.70 7.90
CA ASN A 7 -3.94 -28.77 8.86
C ASN A 7 -4.08 -30.19 8.31
N GLY A 8 -4.64 -30.36 7.11
CA GLY A 8 -4.56 -31.59 6.32
C GLY A 8 -3.84 -31.24 5.02
N GLY A 9 -2.67 -31.84 4.77
CA GLY A 9 -1.77 -31.43 3.68
C GLY A 9 -2.45 -31.42 2.31
N ALA A 10 -2.94 -30.25 1.89
CA ALA A 10 -3.43 -30.03 0.54
C ALA A 10 -2.30 -30.34 -0.44
N SER A 11 -2.63 -31.04 -1.52
CA SER A 11 -1.66 -31.30 -2.59
C SER A 11 -1.12 -29.99 -3.18
N VAL A 12 0.05 -30.07 -3.80
CA VAL A 12 0.64 -28.93 -4.54
C VAL A 12 -0.34 -28.42 -5.59
N GLU A 13 -1.07 -29.31 -6.25
CA GLU A 13 -2.05 -28.96 -7.27
C GLU A 13 -3.23 -28.16 -6.69
N GLU A 14 -3.80 -28.61 -5.57
CA GLU A 14 -4.90 -27.91 -4.89
C GLU A 14 -4.47 -26.53 -4.40
N THR A 15 -3.25 -26.45 -3.86
CA THR A 15 -2.64 -25.19 -3.44
C THR A 15 -2.54 -24.24 -4.64
N LEU A 16 -1.90 -24.64 -5.74
CA LEU A 16 -1.78 -23.81 -6.94
C LEU A 16 -3.13 -23.36 -7.50
N LYS A 17 -4.14 -24.24 -7.51
CA LYS A 17 -5.51 -23.89 -7.92
C LYS A 17 -6.14 -22.86 -7.00
N LEU A 18 -5.89 -22.94 -5.70
CA LEU A 18 -6.35 -21.94 -4.73
C LEU A 18 -5.69 -20.59 -4.99
N TRP A 19 -4.36 -20.53 -5.06
CA TRP A 19 -3.62 -19.30 -5.34
C TRP A 19 -4.06 -18.62 -6.64
N ALA A 20 -4.22 -19.40 -7.71
CA ALA A 20 -4.67 -18.89 -9.00
C ALA A 20 -6.09 -18.30 -8.94
N ARG A 21 -7.00 -18.92 -8.16
CA ARG A 21 -8.36 -18.40 -7.94
C ARG A 21 -8.35 -17.12 -7.13
N SER A 22 -7.58 -17.07 -6.04
CA SER A 22 -7.45 -15.89 -5.19
C SER A 22 -6.89 -14.70 -5.97
N LEU A 23 -5.84 -14.94 -6.78
CA LEU A 23 -5.27 -13.90 -7.64
C LEU A 23 -6.27 -13.37 -8.68
N ARG A 24 -7.06 -14.26 -9.31
CA ARG A 24 -8.13 -13.84 -10.23
C ARG A 24 -9.19 -13.00 -9.51
N SER A 25 -9.64 -13.43 -8.33
CA SER A 25 -10.60 -12.66 -7.54
C SER A 25 -10.08 -11.26 -7.18
N ALA A 26 -8.81 -11.14 -6.79
CA ALA A 26 -8.19 -9.84 -6.53
C ALA A 26 -8.17 -8.94 -7.79
N LYS A 27 -7.87 -9.51 -8.96
CA LYS A 27 -7.91 -8.79 -10.24
C LYS A 27 -9.32 -8.35 -10.63
N ASP A 28 -10.31 -9.22 -10.46
CA ASP A 28 -11.70 -8.93 -10.78
C ASP A 28 -12.24 -7.78 -9.90
N ARG A 29 -11.83 -7.73 -8.63
CA ARG A 29 -12.23 -6.66 -7.69
C ARG A 29 -11.58 -5.31 -7.98
N MET A 30 -10.33 -5.29 -8.49
CA MET A 30 -9.68 -4.03 -8.87
C MET A 30 -10.12 -3.52 -10.24
N ALA A 31 -10.61 -4.39 -11.13
CA ALA A 31 -10.94 -4.02 -12.51
C ALA A 31 -11.90 -2.82 -12.64
N PRO A 32 -12.96 -2.68 -11.80
CA PRO A 32 -13.87 -1.53 -11.85
C PRO A 32 -13.20 -0.17 -11.60
N LEU A 33 -12.02 -0.14 -10.98
CA LEU A 33 -11.28 1.10 -10.69
C LEU A 33 -10.59 1.68 -11.94
N PHE A 34 -10.59 0.94 -13.04
CA PHE A 34 -9.98 1.36 -14.29
C PHE A 34 -11.05 1.50 -15.38
N THR A 35 -11.15 2.68 -15.98
CA THR A 35 -12.22 3.00 -16.93
C THR A 35 -12.13 2.24 -18.26
N GLN A 36 -10.93 1.83 -18.67
CA GLN A 36 -10.70 1.24 -19.99
C GLN A 36 -10.14 -0.17 -19.87
N LYS A 37 -10.68 -1.11 -20.66
CA LYS A 37 -10.23 -2.51 -20.68
C LYS A 37 -8.71 -2.64 -20.82
N ARG A 38 -8.08 -1.85 -21.72
CA ARG A 38 -6.62 -1.87 -21.89
C ARG A 38 -5.83 -1.48 -20.63
N VAL A 39 -6.41 -0.64 -19.77
CA VAL A 39 -5.79 -0.23 -18.49
C VAL A 39 -5.99 -1.33 -17.45
N VAL A 40 -7.16 -1.97 -17.41
CA VAL A 40 -7.40 -3.18 -16.60
C VAL A 40 -6.37 -4.26 -16.96
N ASP A 41 -6.22 -4.56 -18.26
CA ASP A 41 -5.29 -5.59 -18.73
C ASP A 41 -3.84 -5.26 -18.31
N SER A 42 -3.44 -3.98 -18.42
CA SER A 42 -2.12 -3.52 -17.96
C SER A 42 -1.95 -3.60 -16.44
N ALA A 43 -2.98 -3.27 -15.64
CA ALA A 43 -2.95 -3.38 -14.19
C ALA A 43 -2.89 -4.84 -13.71
N CYS A 44 -3.64 -5.73 -14.36
CA CYS A 44 -3.59 -7.17 -14.10
C CYS A 44 -2.20 -7.75 -14.40
N ALA A 45 -1.61 -7.40 -15.56
CA ALA A 45 -0.25 -7.81 -15.91
C ALA A 45 0.77 -7.23 -14.92
N PHE A 46 0.60 -5.98 -14.50
CA PHE A 46 1.45 -5.35 -13.50
C PHE A 46 1.46 -6.15 -12.19
N LEU A 47 0.28 -6.58 -11.71
CA LEU A 47 0.17 -7.41 -10.51
C LEU A 47 0.84 -8.77 -10.69
N ASP A 48 0.60 -9.45 -11.82
CA ASP A 48 1.25 -10.73 -12.15
C ASP A 48 2.76 -10.62 -12.10
N ILE A 49 3.30 -9.55 -12.67
CA ILE A 49 4.74 -9.35 -12.72
C ILE A 49 5.25 -8.99 -11.33
N LEU A 50 4.52 -8.24 -10.50
CA LEU A 50 4.94 -7.95 -9.12
C LEU A 50 5.10 -9.21 -8.27
N ILE A 51 4.22 -10.21 -8.43
CA ILE A 51 4.29 -11.48 -7.71
C ILE A 51 5.13 -12.55 -8.42
N GLY A 52 5.44 -12.34 -9.70
CA GLY A 52 6.26 -13.26 -10.49
C GLY A 52 7.75 -13.26 -10.08
N ASN A 53 8.50 -14.17 -10.69
CA ASN A 53 9.91 -14.44 -10.33
C ASN A 53 10.93 -13.44 -10.89
N GLU A 54 10.48 -12.31 -11.46
CA GLU A 54 11.40 -11.33 -12.04
C GLU A 54 12.35 -10.75 -10.97
N PRO A 55 13.68 -10.80 -11.16
CA PRO A 55 14.63 -10.40 -10.11
C PRO A 55 14.62 -8.89 -9.83
N ARG A 56 14.25 -8.07 -10.82
CA ARG A 56 14.07 -6.62 -10.67
C ARG A 56 12.81 -6.15 -11.39
N LYS A 57 11.92 -5.43 -10.70
CA LYS A 57 10.63 -4.96 -11.26
C LYS A 57 10.74 -3.56 -11.88
N THR A 58 11.74 -3.33 -12.72
CA THR A 58 11.89 -2.02 -13.41
C THR A 58 10.78 -1.81 -14.43
N GLY A 59 10.59 -0.56 -14.90
CA GLY A 59 9.61 -0.29 -15.96
C GLY A 59 9.85 -1.09 -17.25
N TRP A 60 11.11 -1.34 -17.59
CA TRP A 60 11.47 -2.12 -18.78
C TRP A 60 11.21 -3.61 -18.59
N ILE A 61 11.69 -4.19 -17.48
CA ILE A 61 11.49 -5.62 -17.19
C ILE A 61 9.99 -5.94 -17.08
N ARG A 62 9.21 -5.05 -16.47
CA ARG A 62 7.75 -5.22 -16.44
C ARG A 62 7.11 -5.14 -17.82
N ALA A 63 7.59 -4.26 -18.70
CA ALA A 63 7.04 -4.19 -20.04
C ALA A 63 7.37 -5.44 -20.85
N GLU A 64 8.61 -5.92 -20.78
CA GLU A 64 9.04 -7.14 -21.45
C GLU A 64 8.25 -8.36 -20.94
N ALA A 65 8.11 -8.53 -19.63
CA ALA A 65 7.32 -9.61 -19.03
C ALA A 65 5.82 -9.50 -19.38
N ALA A 66 5.30 -8.30 -19.62
CA ALA A 66 3.92 -8.07 -20.08
C ALA A 66 3.74 -8.24 -21.60
N GLY A 67 4.83 -8.42 -22.37
CA GLY A 67 4.80 -8.43 -23.83
C GLY A 67 4.55 -7.06 -24.46
N ASP A 68 4.78 -5.97 -23.72
CA ASP A 68 4.64 -4.60 -24.22
C ASP A 68 5.85 -4.19 -25.08
N PRO A 69 5.65 -3.40 -26.16
CA PRO A 69 6.74 -2.96 -27.04
C PRO A 69 7.69 -1.94 -26.39
N GLY A 70 7.40 -1.52 -25.16
CA GLY A 70 8.19 -0.55 -24.42
C GLY A 70 7.56 -0.21 -23.06
N PRO A 71 8.25 0.56 -22.22
CA PRO A 71 7.90 0.75 -20.81
C PRO A 71 6.67 1.63 -20.58
N TRP A 72 6.17 2.28 -21.63
CA TRP A 72 5.22 3.39 -21.51
C TRP A 72 3.86 2.98 -20.95
N ARG A 73 3.37 1.77 -21.25
CA ARG A 73 2.08 1.28 -20.71
C ARG A 73 2.17 1.03 -19.22
N GLN A 74 3.19 0.31 -18.79
CA GLN A 74 3.47 0.03 -17.38
C GLN A 74 3.81 1.31 -16.58
N GLN A 75 4.48 2.28 -17.21
CA GLN A 75 4.74 3.59 -16.59
C GLN A 75 3.49 4.47 -16.54
N ALA A 76 2.64 4.41 -17.55
CA ALA A 76 1.39 5.16 -17.57
C ALA A 76 0.53 4.77 -16.37
N LEU A 77 0.42 3.49 -16.04
CA LEU A 77 -0.30 3.05 -14.84
C LEU A 77 0.16 3.77 -13.56
N LEU A 78 1.46 4.05 -13.41
CA LEU A 78 2.01 4.66 -12.19
C LEU A 78 2.09 6.19 -12.20
N GLY A 79 2.07 6.83 -13.38
CA GLY A 79 2.37 8.27 -13.46
C GLY A 79 1.56 9.09 -14.44
N ARG A 80 0.75 8.48 -15.32
CA ARG A 80 -0.09 9.20 -16.31
C ARG A 80 -1.54 8.73 -16.36
N GLY A 81 -1.82 7.56 -15.81
CA GLY A 81 -3.15 6.98 -15.69
C GLY A 81 -3.92 7.67 -14.58
N HIS A 82 -5.21 7.87 -14.81
CA HIS A 82 -6.13 8.37 -13.81
C HIS A 82 -6.89 7.17 -13.24
N TRP A 83 -6.55 6.78 -12.02
CA TRP A 83 -7.25 5.78 -11.22
C TRP A 83 -7.13 6.16 -9.76
N ASP A 84 -8.11 5.76 -8.97
CA ASP A 84 -8.20 6.15 -7.57
C ASP A 84 -7.41 5.16 -6.70
N ALA A 85 -6.27 5.62 -6.19
CA ALA A 85 -5.39 4.81 -5.35
C ALA A 85 -5.93 4.57 -3.94
N ASP A 86 -6.91 5.37 -3.51
CA ASP A 86 -7.61 5.27 -2.24
C ASP A 86 -8.82 4.34 -2.34
N ALA A 87 -9.49 4.31 -3.49
CA ALA A 87 -10.46 3.27 -3.82
C ALA A 87 -9.80 1.89 -3.92
N LEU A 88 -8.60 1.79 -4.52
CA LEU A 88 -7.86 0.52 -4.55
C LEU A 88 -7.44 0.07 -3.15
N ARG A 89 -7.06 1.01 -2.26
CA ARG A 89 -6.85 0.70 -0.84
C ARG A 89 -8.12 0.09 -0.23
N GLY A 90 -9.30 0.67 -0.49
CA GLY A 90 -10.59 0.12 -0.05
C GLY A 90 -10.78 -1.33 -0.51
N VAL A 91 -10.57 -1.61 -1.79
CA VAL A 91 -10.65 -2.98 -2.34
C VAL A 91 -9.69 -3.95 -1.63
N VAL A 92 -8.45 -3.53 -1.37
CA VAL A 92 -7.46 -4.35 -0.65
C VAL A 92 -7.91 -4.60 0.78
N ARG A 93 -8.34 -3.56 1.50
CA ARG A 93 -8.84 -3.69 2.88
C ARG A 93 -10.00 -4.67 2.93
N ASP A 94 -11.00 -4.50 2.09
CA ASP A 94 -12.21 -5.33 2.12
C ASP A 94 -11.88 -6.80 1.80
N TYR A 95 -10.97 -7.03 0.84
CA TYR A 95 -10.44 -8.37 0.57
C TYR A 95 -9.71 -8.96 1.78
N VAL A 96 -8.88 -8.18 2.47
CA VAL A 96 -8.18 -8.63 3.68
C VAL A 96 -9.16 -8.96 4.79
N ILE A 97 -10.17 -8.12 5.05
CA ILE A 97 -11.15 -8.34 6.13
C ILE A 97 -12.06 -9.53 5.84
N GLU A 98 -12.46 -9.74 4.59
CA GLU A 98 -13.23 -10.94 4.21
C GLU A 98 -12.51 -12.25 4.57
N HIS A 99 -11.18 -12.28 4.46
CA HIS A 99 -10.39 -13.49 4.65
C HIS A 99 -9.79 -13.62 6.06
N LEU A 100 -9.35 -12.49 6.64
CA LEU A 100 -8.60 -12.45 7.89
C LEU A 100 -9.41 -11.87 9.06
N GLY A 101 -10.53 -11.19 8.79
CA GLY A 101 -11.30 -10.43 9.77
C GLY A 101 -11.88 -11.29 10.90
N THR A 102 -11.64 -10.85 12.14
CA THR A 102 -12.15 -11.44 13.38
C THR A 102 -12.34 -10.38 14.46
N GLU A 103 -13.21 -10.64 15.44
CA GLU A 103 -13.42 -9.74 16.58
C GLU A 103 -12.16 -9.55 17.45
N GLU A 104 -11.23 -10.51 17.42
CA GLU A 104 -9.97 -10.47 18.15
C GLU A 104 -8.82 -9.87 17.32
N GLY A 105 -9.11 -9.35 16.13
CA GLY A 105 -8.11 -8.72 15.27
C GLY A 105 -7.43 -7.51 15.90
N VAL A 106 -6.21 -7.22 15.45
CA VAL A 106 -5.41 -6.07 15.87
C VAL A 106 -5.04 -5.25 14.65
N GLN A 107 -5.27 -3.94 14.74
CA GLN A 107 -4.74 -3.00 13.76
C GLN A 107 -3.35 -2.53 14.21
N VAL A 108 -2.33 -2.82 13.41
CA VAL A 108 -0.94 -2.43 13.66
C VAL A 108 -0.60 -1.21 12.81
N ILE A 109 -0.11 -0.15 13.46
CA ILE A 109 0.38 1.06 12.81
C ILE A 109 1.89 1.13 12.93
N ASP A 110 2.58 1.24 11.80
CA ASP A 110 4.03 1.43 11.76
C ASP A 110 4.44 2.39 10.65
N GLU A 111 5.62 2.98 10.79
CA GLU A 111 6.23 3.76 9.73
C GLU A 111 7.38 3.02 9.06
N THR A 112 7.52 3.19 7.76
CA THR A 112 8.69 2.69 7.04
C THR A 112 9.27 3.75 6.13
N GLY A 113 10.59 3.85 6.15
CA GLY A 113 11.34 4.77 5.32
C GLY A 113 11.92 4.09 4.09
N PHE A 114 11.66 4.67 2.93
CA PHE A 114 12.15 4.25 1.63
C PHE A 114 13.32 5.14 1.22
N LEU A 115 14.53 4.57 1.11
CA LEU A 115 15.72 5.31 0.70
C LEU A 115 15.56 5.88 -0.71
N LYS A 116 15.97 7.13 -0.88
CA LYS A 116 15.91 7.84 -2.17
C LYS A 116 17.17 8.62 -2.46
N LYS A 117 17.47 8.76 -3.75
CA LYS A 117 18.46 9.69 -4.28
C LYS A 117 17.74 10.85 -4.97
N GLY A 118 18.25 12.08 -4.81
CA GLY A 118 17.67 13.28 -5.41
C GLY A 118 16.53 13.91 -4.59
N GLN A 119 15.88 14.91 -5.19
CA GLN A 119 14.90 15.80 -4.52
C GLN A 119 13.49 15.76 -5.11
N ALA A 120 13.30 15.04 -6.22
CA ALA A 120 12.06 15.06 -7.00
C ALA A 120 10.97 14.11 -6.49
N SER A 121 11.32 13.04 -5.76
CA SER A 121 10.32 12.11 -5.22
C SER A 121 9.46 12.79 -4.16
N CYS A 122 8.13 12.72 -4.30
CA CYS A 122 7.17 13.34 -3.38
C CYS A 122 7.48 13.05 -1.90
N GLY A 123 7.58 14.06 -1.03
CA GLY A 123 7.86 13.86 0.39
C GLY A 123 9.28 13.39 0.74
N VAL A 124 10.22 13.35 -0.24
CA VAL A 124 11.61 12.97 0.05
C VAL A 124 12.33 14.06 0.84
N GLY A 125 12.99 13.68 1.92
CA GLY A 125 13.79 14.61 2.71
C GLY A 125 14.78 13.90 3.61
N ARG A 126 15.69 14.65 4.22
CA ARG A 126 16.60 14.12 5.24
C ARG A 126 15.81 13.86 6.52
N GLN A 127 15.59 12.58 6.82
CA GLN A 127 14.81 12.14 7.97
C GLN A 127 15.48 10.92 8.59
N TYR A 128 15.27 10.70 9.89
CA TYR A 128 15.64 9.43 10.49
C TYR A 128 14.74 8.33 9.91
N THR A 129 15.34 7.21 9.49
CA THR A 129 14.61 6.01 9.09
C THR A 129 15.21 4.80 9.78
N GLY A 130 14.37 4.02 10.45
CA GLY A 130 14.79 2.78 11.12
C GLY A 130 15.49 1.82 10.16
N SER A 131 15.02 1.74 8.91
CA SER A 131 15.60 0.86 7.87
C SER A 131 17.07 1.11 7.54
N ALA A 132 17.59 2.31 7.82
CA ALA A 132 19.00 2.65 7.64
C ALA A 132 19.74 3.00 8.94
N GLY A 133 19.04 3.01 10.07
CA GLY A 133 19.59 3.37 11.39
C GLY A 133 20.15 4.79 11.49
N LYS A 134 19.85 5.67 10.54
CA LYS A 134 20.45 7.02 10.45
C LYS A 134 19.54 8.03 9.77
N ILE A 135 19.90 9.31 9.93
CA ILE A 135 19.31 10.39 9.13
C ILE A 135 19.87 10.33 7.72
N THR A 136 18.99 10.11 6.75
CA THR A 136 19.34 10.05 5.34
C THR A 136 18.16 10.52 4.49
N ASN A 137 18.40 10.70 3.20
CA ASN A 137 17.36 11.11 2.27
C ASN A 137 16.40 9.93 2.01
N CYS A 138 15.16 10.06 2.47
CA CYS A 138 14.13 9.04 2.33
C CYS A 138 12.73 9.66 2.23
N GLN A 139 11.80 8.86 1.71
CA GLN A 139 10.37 9.06 1.93
C GLN A 139 9.96 8.25 3.15
N ILE A 140 8.95 8.69 3.89
CA ILE A 140 8.36 7.92 4.99
C ILE A 140 6.90 7.68 4.67
N GLY A 141 6.46 6.43 4.75
CA GLY A 141 5.04 6.09 4.75
C GLY A 141 4.62 5.58 6.11
N VAL A 142 3.42 5.96 6.55
CA VAL A 142 2.71 5.36 7.69
C VAL A 142 1.77 4.31 7.13
N PHE A 143 1.78 3.11 7.69
CA PHE A 143 1.02 1.97 7.18
C PHE A 143 0.14 1.38 8.26
N GLY A 144 -1.06 0.96 7.87
CA GLY A 144 -1.94 0.14 8.69
C GLY A 144 -1.92 -1.30 8.20
N ALA A 145 -1.57 -2.23 9.07
CA ALA A 145 -1.69 -3.66 8.84
C ALA A 145 -2.80 -4.25 9.73
N TYR A 146 -3.55 -5.20 9.19
CA TYR A 146 -4.47 -6.02 9.95
C TYR A 146 -3.77 -7.31 10.34
N VAL A 147 -3.91 -7.73 11.60
CA VAL A 147 -3.31 -8.94 12.14
C VAL A 147 -4.37 -9.72 12.90
N SER A 148 -4.50 -11.01 12.61
CA SER A 148 -5.34 -11.93 13.37
C SER A 148 -4.68 -13.30 13.43
N GLU A 149 -5.32 -14.26 14.09
CA GLU A 149 -4.88 -15.64 14.08
C GLU A 149 -4.88 -16.24 12.66
N ARG A 150 -5.62 -15.64 11.71
CA ARG A 150 -5.74 -16.06 10.30
C ARG A 150 -4.58 -15.61 9.43
N GLY A 151 -3.78 -14.66 9.88
CA GLY A 151 -2.66 -14.09 9.14
C GLY A 151 -2.57 -12.58 9.30
N HIS A 152 -1.85 -11.94 8.39
CA HIS A 152 -1.69 -10.49 8.40
C HIS A 152 -1.52 -9.92 6.99
N ALA A 153 -1.97 -8.68 6.78
CA ALA A 153 -1.81 -7.95 5.53
C ALA A 153 -1.98 -6.44 5.72
N PHE A 154 -1.41 -5.63 4.82
CA PHE A 154 -1.66 -4.19 4.81
C PHE A 154 -3.09 -3.88 4.36
N ILE A 155 -3.73 -2.93 5.05
CA ILE A 155 -5.08 -2.44 4.76
C ILE A 155 -5.13 -0.94 4.47
N ASP A 156 -4.09 -0.19 4.86
CA ASP A 156 -4.04 1.26 4.64
C ASP A 156 -2.59 1.78 4.53
N ARG A 157 -2.42 2.96 3.95
CA ARG A 157 -1.18 3.69 3.77
C ARG A 157 -1.42 5.20 3.76
N ALA A 158 -0.46 5.95 4.26
CA ALA A 158 -0.37 7.40 4.09
C ALA A 158 1.09 7.83 3.87
N LEU A 159 1.33 8.75 2.95
CA LEU A 159 2.66 9.32 2.73
C LEU A 159 2.87 10.50 3.69
N TYR A 160 3.96 10.49 4.46
CA TYR A 160 4.33 11.63 5.28
C TYR A 160 5.03 12.70 4.42
N LEU A 161 4.47 13.91 4.40
CA LEU A 161 5.07 15.09 3.79
C LEU A 161 5.69 15.99 4.88
N PRO A 162 7.02 16.15 4.93
CA PRO A 162 7.66 17.04 5.89
C PRO A 162 7.22 18.51 5.73
N LYS A 163 7.35 19.32 6.79
CA LYS A 163 7.05 20.77 6.72
C LYS A 163 7.80 21.50 5.60
N ASP A 164 9.03 21.10 5.30
CA ASP A 164 9.84 21.67 4.19
C ASP A 164 9.25 21.37 2.80
N TRP A 165 8.37 20.36 2.68
CA TRP A 165 7.59 20.10 1.48
C TRP A 165 6.34 20.93 1.44
N THR A 166 5.53 20.85 2.50
CA THR A 166 4.21 21.49 2.54
C THR A 166 4.27 23.02 2.59
N SER A 167 5.43 23.60 2.93
CA SER A 167 5.69 25.03 2.85
C SER A 167 6.11 25.52 1.45
N LYS A 168 6.22 24.64 0.45
CA LYS A 168 6.68 24.96 -0.91
C LYS A 168 5.63 24.52 -1.95
N PRO A 169 4.60 25.36 -2.23
CA PRO A 169 3.53 25.03 -3.17
C PRO A 169 4.02 24.59 -4.56
N GLU A 170 5.06 25.25 -5.08
CA GLU A 170 5.64 24.88 -6.39
C GLU A 170 6.19 23.46 -6.41
N ARG A 171 6.75 23.00 -5.28
CA ARG A 171 7.29 21.65 -5.15
C ARG A 171 6.18 20.61 -5.08
N LEU A 172 5.09 20.91 -4.35
CA LEU A 172 3.89 20.07 -4.29
C LEU A 172 3.27 19.90 -5.68
N LYS A 173 3.10 21.01 -6.40
CA LYS A 173 2.55 21.04 -7.75
C LYS A 173 3.40 20.23 -8.74
N GLN A 174 4.72 20.39 -8.73
CA GLN A 174 5.63 19.60 -9.58
C GLN A 174 5.58 18.10 -9.28
N ALA A 175 5.30 17.72 -8.03
CA ALA A 175 5.15 16.33 -7.62
C ALA A 175 3.71 15.81 -7.73
N HIS A 176 2.79 16.60 -8.28
CA HIS A 176 1.37 16.27 -8.43
C HIS A 176 0.68 15.90 -7.10
N VAL A 177 1.05 16.57 -6.00
CA VAL A 177 0.35 16.42 -4.73
C VAL A 177 -1.02 17.12 -4.83
N PRO A 178 -2.12 16.46 -4.42
CA PRO A 178 -3.44 17.09 -4.39
C PRO A 178 -3.47 18.36 -3.50
N ASP A 179 -4.24 19.36 -3.91
CA ASP A 179 -4.25 20.70 -3.28
C ASP A 179 -4.78 20.67 -1.83
N GLU A 180 -5.61 19.68 -1.50
CA GLU A 180 -6.15 19.44 -0.16
C GLU A 180 -5.12 18.91 0.84
N VAL A 181 -3.95 18.45 0.37
CA VAL A 181 -2.94 17.86 1.24
C VAL A 181 -2.17 18.95 1.99
N VAL A 182 -2.39 19.01 3.30
CA VAL A 182 -1.67 19.89 4.22
C VAL A 182 -0.68 19.10 5.09
N PHE A 183 0.15 19.81 5.86
CA PHE A 183 1.04 19.17 6.81
C PHE A 183 0.25 18.40 7.87
N ALA A 184 0.56 17.11 8.00
CA ALA A 184 0.08 16.25 9.07
C ALA A 184 1.26 15.57 9.75
N THR A 185 1.25 15.48 11.07
CA THR A 185 2.25 14.70 11.82
C THR A 185 2.04 13.21 11.59
N LYS A 186 3.07 12.38 11.81
CA LYS A 186 2.94 10.93 11.68
C LYS A 186 1.85 10.36 12.61
N PRO A 187 1.70 10.79 13.89
CA PRO A 187 0.56 10.39 14.72
C PRO A 187 -0.80 10.85 14.18
N ALA A 188 -0.89 12.03 13.57
CA ALA A 188 -2.12 12.46 12.91
C ALA A 188 -2.46 11.55 11.72
N LEU A 189 -1.48 11.18 10.89
CA LEU A 189 -1.68 10.22 9.80
C LEU A 189 -2.09 8.83 10.31
N ALA A 190 -1.51 8.37 11.42
CA ALA A 190 -1.91 7.13 12.08
C ALA A 190 -3.38 7.19 12.55
N SER A 191 -3.78 8.30 13.17
CA SER A 191 -5.16 8.53 13.61
C SER A 191 -6.13 8.49 12.44
N MET A 192 -5.82 9.17 11.33
CA MET A 192 -6.62 9.14 10.11
C MET A 192 -6.76 7.72 9.51
N ILE A 193 -5.71 6.88 9.60
CA ILE A 193 -5.78 5.48 9.15
C ILE A 193 -6.73 4.66 10.04
N ILE A 194 -6.67 4.87 11.36
CA ILE A 194 -7.53 4.19 12.33
C ILE A 194 -8.99 4.63 12.13
N GLU A 195 -9.24 5.94 11.99
CA GLU A 195 -10.57 6.51 11.71
C GLU A 195 -11.18 5.91 10.45
N ARG A 196 -10.45 5.87 9.33
CA ARG A 196 -10.92 5.22 8.09
C ARG A 196 -11.23 3.73 8.24
N SER A 197 -10.56 3.06 9.17
CA SER A 197 -10.80 1.64 9.44
C SER A 197 -12.08 1.45 10.26
N ILE A 198 -12.30 2.33 11.24
CA ILE A 198 -13.55 2.39 12.02
C ILE A 198 -14.74 2.73 11.12
N GLU A 199 -14.63 3.76 10.30
CA GLU A 199 -15.68 4.20 9.37
C GLU A 199 -16.07 3.10 8.37
N ALA A 200 -15.11 2.25 8.01
CA ALA A 200 -15.34 1.11 7.12
C ALA A 200 -15.81 -0.17 7.82
N GLY A 201 -16.01 -0.13 9.14
CA GLY A 201 -16.48 -1.29 9.91
C GLY A 201 -15.44 -2.41 10.00
N VAL A 202 -14.14 -2.10 9.98
CA VAL A 202 -13.09 -3.10 10.18
C VAL A 202 -13.16 -3.64 11.61
N PRO A 203 -13.33 -4.96 11.83
CA PRO A 203 -13.40 -5.52 13.17
C PRO A 203 -12.00 -5.63 13.78
N PHE A 204 -11.72 -4.90 14.86
CA PHE A 204 -10.50 -5.08 15.64
C PHE A 204 -10.75 -4.70 17.10
N ARG A 205 -10.04 -5.38 18.01
CA ARG A 205 -10.14 -5.15 19.45
C ARG A 205 -9.11 -4.14 19.96
N TRP A 206 -7.95 -4.09 19.31
CA TRP A 206 -6.83 -3.27 19.75
C TRP A 206 -6.14 -2.60 18.57
N VAL A 207 -5.51 -1.46 18.87
CA VAL A 207 -4.51 -0.83 18.00
C VAL A 207 -3.15 -0.99 18.66
N ALA A 208 -2.16 -1.45 17.91
CA ALA A 208 -0.77 -1.50 18.32
C ALA A 208 0.07 -0.55 17.45
N ALA A 209 0.98 0.20 18.06
CA ALA A 209 1.88 1.10 17.35
C ALA A 209 3.24 1.18 18.04
N ASP A 210 4.30 1.48 17.30
CA ASP A 210 5.63 1.70 17.88
C ASP A 210 5.64 2.96 18.77
N GLY A 211 6.51 2.97 19.79
CA GLY A 211 6.63 4.04 20.79
C GLY A 211 6.95 5.42 20.20
N GLY A 212 7.41 5.50 18.95
CA GLY A 212 7.55 6.74 18.20
C GLY A 212 6.24 7.53 18.05
N PHE A 213 5.09 6.85 18.03
CA PHE A 213 3.77 7.47 17.96
C PHE A 213 3.30 8.05 19.30
N ASN A 214 3.80 7.51 20.42
CA ASN A 214 3.49 7.96 21.79
C ASN A 214 4.23 9.25 22.19
N ARG A 215 5.08 9.82 21.31
CA ARG A 215 5.80 11.07 21.56
C ARG A 215 5.12 12.30 20.97
N SER A 216 3.78 12.30 20.94
CA SER A 216 3.01 13.50 20.66
C SER A 216 2.67 14.18 21.99
N SER A 217 3.50 15.13 22.40
CA SER A 217 3.08 16.15 23.37
C SER A 217 2.09 17.09 22.66
N GLN A 218 0.85 16.63 22.48
CA GLN A 218 -0.35 17.43 22.20
C GLN A 218 -1.59 16.53 22.35
N HIS A 219 -2.29 16.79 23.46
CA HIS A 219 -3.56 16.29 24.00
C HIS A 219 -4.41 15.32 23.15
N LEU A 220 -4.67 14.15 23.73
CA LEU A 220 -5.97 13.47 23.66
C LEU A 220 -7.04 14.35 24.33
#